data_AF-A0A0G0JN44-F1
#
_entry.id   AF-A0A0G0JN44-F1
#
_cell.length_a   1.000
_cell.length_b   1.000
_cell.length_c   1.000
_cell.angle_alpha   90.00
_cell.angle_beta   90.00
_cell.angle_gamma   90.00
#
_symmetry.space_group_name_H-M   'P 1'
#
loop_
_entity.id
_entity.type
_entity.pdbx_description
1 polymer ?
#
loop_
_entity_poly.entity_id
_entity_poly.type
_entity_poly.pdbx_seq_one_letter_code
_entity_poly.pdbx_strand_id
1 'polypeptide(L)'
;MESLQTIQQKISTLKDKLDYSNHQKLYQKLKQDSENPDIWDNPQEAKNTMQQLSYHQEIIDKVDNLTKDINSLIELNQLLETNPDLE
;
A
#
# COMPACT_ATOMS: atom_id res chain seq x y z
N MET A 1 6.54 25.25 -2.98
CA MET A 1 6.93 24.22 -3.99
C MET A 1 7.96 23.21 -3.49
N GLU A 2 9.12 23.59 -2.93
CA GLU A 2 10.16 22.62 -2.47
C GLU A 2 9.66 21.61 -1.41
N SER A 3 8.73 22.02 -0.54
CA SER A 3 8.16 21.18 0.52
C SER A 3 7.31 20.02 -0.02
N LEU A 4 6.48 20.25 -1.03
CA LEU A 4 5.60 19.22 -1.62
C LEU A 4 6.38 18.15 -2.38
N GLN A 5 7.38 18.57 -3.17
CA GLN A 5 8.29 17.63 -3.84
C GLN A 5 9.07 16.79 -2.82
N THR A 6 9.51 17.40 -1.71
CA THR A 6 10.18 16.69 -0.61
C THR A 6 9.25 15.64 0.02
N ILE A 7 7.97 15.96 0.21
CA ILE A 7 6.98 15.01 0.76
C ILE A 7 6.77 13.83 -0.20
N GLN A 8 6.64 14.08 -1.51
CA GLN A 8 6.51 13.01 -2.51
C GLN A 8 7.74 12.09 -2.54
N GLN A 9 8.95 12.64 -2.47
CA GLN A 9 10.18 11.85 -2.38
C GLN A 9 10.24 10.99 -1.11
N LYS A 10 9.77 11.53 0.03
CA LYS A 10 9.69 10.79 1.29
C LYS A 10 8.68 9.64 1.21
N ILE A 11 7.54 9.80 0.53
CA ILE A 11 6.59 8.71 0.28
C ILE A 11 7.25 7.60 -0.53
N SER A 12 7.94 7.94 -1.62
CA SER A 12 8.65 6.95 -2.44
C SER A 12 9.67 6.17 -1.61
N THR A 13 10.49 6.88 -0.83
CA THR A 13 11.49 6.26 0.05
C THR A 13 10.83 5.37 1.11
N LEU A 14 9.67 5.76 1.63
CA LEU A 14 8.93 4.98 2.61
C LEU A 14 8.36 3.69 1.99
N LYS A 15 7.84 3.75 0.76
CA LYS A 15 7.42 2.55 0.01
C LYS A 15 8.57 1.58 -0.21
N ASP A 16 9.75 2.09 -0.57
CA ASP A 16 10.95 1.27 -0.77
C ASP A 16 11.42 0.63 0.53
N LYS A 17 11.46 1.38 1.63
CA LYS A 17 11.86 0.86 2.96
C LYS A 17 10.91 -0.18 3.52
N LEU A 18 9.61 -0.06 3.20
CA LEU A 18 8.60 -1.03 3.59
C LEU A 18 8.52 -2.22 2.63
N ASP A 19 9.43 -2.30 1.65
CA ASP A 19 9.48 -3.35 0.64
C ASP A 19 8.11 -3.59 -0.03
N TYR A 20 7.38 -2.49 -0.27
CA TYR A 20 5.98 -2.51 -0.73
C TYR A 20 5.83 -3.33 -2.03
N SER A 21 6.77 -3.18 -2.97
CA SER A 21 6.76 -3.94 -4.22
C SER A 21 6.88 -5.46 -3.99
N ASN A 22 7.69 -5.88 -3.02
CA ASN A 22 7.82 -7.29 -2.69
C ASN A 22 6.55 -7.83 -2.01
N HIS A 23 5.96 -7.05 -1.09
CA HIS A 23 4.66 -7.41 -0.51
C HIS A 23 3.57 -7.59 -1.56
N GLN A 24 3.52 -6.71 -2.58
CA GLN A 24 2.60 -6.89 -3.71
C GLN A 24 2.88 -8.17 -4.50
N LYS A 25 4.14 -8.48 -4.80
CA LYS A 25 4.53 -9.71 -5.52
C LYS A 25 4.14 -10.97 -4.74
N LEU A 26 4.44 -11.00 -3.44
CA LEU A 26 4.11 -12.12 -2.56
C LEU A 26 2.60 -12.29 -2.41
N TYR A 27 1.85 -11.20 -2.24
CA TYR A 27 0.40 -11.23 -2.22
C TYR A 27 -0.19 -11.83 -3.50
N GLN A 28 0.25 -11.36 -4.68
CA GLN A 28 -0.27 -11.88 -5.96
C GLN A 28 0.07 -13.35 -6.16
N LYS A 29 1.27 -13.78 -5.78
CA LYS A 29 1.67 -15.18 -5.83
C LYS A 29 0.80 -16.05 -4.91
N LEU A 30 0.66 -15.68 -3.64
CA LEU A 30 -0.16 -16.42 -2.68
C LEU A 30 -1.64 -16.46 -3.10
N LYS A 31 -2.12 -15.39 -3.74
CA LYS A 31 -3.47 -15.35 -4.30
C LYS A 31 -3.62 -16.37 -5.44
N GLN A 32 -2.69 -16.42 -6.38
CA GLN A 32 -2.67 -17.44 -7.43
C GLN A 32 -2.59 -18.86 -6.84
N ASP A 33 -1.75 -19.06 -5.83
CA ASP A 33 -1.63 -20.35 -5.15
C ASP A 33 -2.94 -20.73 -4.44
N SER A 34 -3.67 -19.77 -3.86
CA SER A 34 -4.97 -20.00 -3.21
C SER A 34 -6.10 -20.33 -4.19
N GLU A 35 -5.95 -19.96 -5.46
CA GLU A 35 -6.88 -20.30 -6.54
C GLU A 35 -6.67 -21.73 -7.07
N ASN A 36 -5.52 -22.36 -6.76
CA ASN A 36 -5.29 -23.77 -7.09
C ASN A 36 -6.15 -24.67 -6.17
N PRO A 37 -7.01 -25.57 -6.70
CA PRO A 37 -7.79 -26.51 -5.89
C PRO A 37 -6.96 -27.40 -4.97
N ASP A 38 -5.74 -27.78 -5.38
CA ASP A 38 -4.89 -28.74 -4.67
C ASP A 38 -4.50 -28.25 -3.26
N ILE A 39 -4.44 -26.93 -3.05
CA ILE A 39 -4.11 -26.36 -1.73
C ILE A 39 -5.18 -26.67 -0.68
N TRP A 40 -6.42 -26.88 -1.11
CA TRP A 40 -7.56 -27.14 -0.24
C TRP A 40 -7.62 -28.59 0.24
N ASP A 41 -6.88 -29.50 -0.38
CA ASP A 41 -6.71 -30.89 0.06
C ASP A 41 -5.88 -30.97 1.35
N ASN A 42 -5.10 -29.93 1.66
CA ASN A 42 -4.32 -29.81 2.88
C ASN A 42 -4.78 -28.59 3.71
N PRO A 43 -5.68 -28.80 4.70
CA PRO A 43 -6.23 -27.70 5.51
C PRO A 43 -5.18 -26.84 6.23
N GLN A 44 -4.06 -27.43 6.62
CA GLN A 44 -2.99 -26.70 7.31
C GLN A 44 -2.22 -25.77 6.35
N GLU A 45 -2.04 -26.20 5.11
CA GLU A 45 -1.40 -25.42 4.06
C GLU A 45 -2.31 -24.28 3.60
N ALA A 46 -3.59 -24.57 3.32
CA ALA A 46 -4.60 -23.56 3.01
C ALA A 46 -4.67 -22.46 4.09
N LYS A 47 -4.70 -22.86 5.37
CA LYS A 47 -4.70 -21.89 6.48
C LYS A 47 -3.45 -21.02 6.48
N ASN A 48 -2.28 -21.60 6.30
CA ASN A 48 -1.01 -20.86 6.28
C ASN A 48 -0.98 -19.86 5.11
N THR A 49 -1.39 -20.28 3.92
CA THR A 49 -1.46 -19.40 2.74
C THR A 49 -2.42 -18.25 2.94
N MET A 50 -3.62 -18.50 3.49
CA MET A 50 -4.59 -17.44 3.78
C MET A 50 -4.09 -16.46 4.85
N GLN A 51 -3.36 -16.94 5.87
CA GLN A 51 -2.75 -16.08 6.89
C GLN A 51 -1.67 -15.17 6.28
N GLN A 52 -0.79 -15.71 5.44
CA GLN A 52 0.24 -14.94 4.75
C GLN A 52 -0.36 -13.93 3.77
N LEU A 53 -1.42 -14.33 3.05
CA LEU A 53 -2.16 -13.46 2.13
C LEU A 53 -2.76 -12.27 2.89
N SER A 54 -3.41 -12.53 4.03
CA SER A 54 -3.99 -11.49 4.89
C SER A 54 -2.92 -10.53 5.43
N TYR A 55 -1.78 -11.06 5.87
CA TYR A 55 -0.65 -10.27 6.36
C TYR A 55 -0.11 -9.31 5.28
N HIS A 56 0.14 -9.82 4.08
CA HIS A 56 0.64 -8.99 2.98
C HIS A 56 -0.40 -7.97 2.51
N GLN A 57 -1.68 -8.35 2.47
CA GLN A 57 -2.77 -7.44 2.14
C GLN A 57 -2.86 -6.29 3.15
N GLU A 58 -2.80 -6.57 4.45
CA GLU A 58 -2.86 -5.55 5.49
C GLU A 58 -1.72 -4.51 5.36
N ILE A 59 -0.52 -4.96 5.02
CA ILE A 59 0.62 -4.05 4.80
C ILE A 59 0.40 -3.19 3.56
N ILE A 60 -0.05 -3.79 2.45
CA ILE A 60 -0.36 -3.07 1.21
C ILE A 60 -1.40 -1.99 1.48
N ASP A 61 -2.52 -2.36 2.11
CA ASP A 61 -3.62 -1.45 2.41
C ASP A 61 -3.17 -0.28 3.30
N LYS A 62 -2.32 -0.54 4.31
CA LYS A 62 -1.77 0.52 5.15
C LYS A 62 -0.91 1.50 4.36
N VAL A 63 -0.04 1.02 3.48
CA VAL A 63 0.83 1.86 2.66
C VAL A 63 0.03 2.67 1.65
N ASP A 64 -1.01 2.07 1.06
CA ASP A 64 -1.86 2.74 0.08
C ASP A 64 -2.75 3.81 0.72
N ASN A 65 -3.33 3.53 1.89
CA ASN A 65 -4.09 4.52 2.65
C ASN A 65 -3.20 5.70 3.06
N LEU A 66 -2.00 5.43 3.59
CA LEU A 66 -1.05 6.50 3.94
C LEU A 66 -0.67 7.34 2.71
N THR A 67 -0.45 6.70 1.56
CA THR A 67 -0.15 7.41 0.31
C THR A 67 -1.31 8.31 -0.12
N LYS A 68 -2.54 7.79 -0.04
CA LYS A 68 -3.76 8.53 -0.38
C LYS A 68 -3.97 9.74 0.52
N ASP A 69 -3.80 9.57 1.83
CA ASP A 69 -3.96 10.65 2.80
C ASP A 69 -2.96 11.77 2.53
N ILE A 70 -1.70 11.43 2.28
CA ILE A 70 -0.66 12.41 1.99
C ILE A 70 -0.95 13.14 0.66
N ASN A 71 -1.37 12.42 -0.39
CA ASN A 71 -1.74 13.06 -1.65
C ASN A 71 -2.93 14.02 -1.47
N SER A 72 -3.92 13.64 -0.67
CA SER A 72 -5.07 14.51 -0.36
C SER A 72 -4.64 15.79 0.37
N LEU A 73 -3.68 15.69 1.30
CA LEU A 73 -3.11 16.86 2.00
C LEU A 73 -2.29 17.75 1.05
N ILE A 74 -1.57 17.17 0.10
CA ILE A 74 -0.84 17.92 -0.94
C ILE A 74 -1.83 18.70 -1.80
N GLU A 75 -2.89 18.06 -2.28
CA GLU A 75 -3.95 18.69 -3.07
C GLU A 75 -4.62 19.82 -2.29
N LEU A 76 -4.97 19.59 -1.02
CA LEU A 76 -5.54 20.63 -0.16
C LEU A 76 -4.61 21.84 -0.01
N ASN A 77 -3.31 21.62 0.23
CA ASN A 77 -2.34 22.71 0.31
C ASN A 77 -2.24 23.50 -1.00
N GLN A 78 -2.28 22.82 -2.15
CA GLN A 78 -2.29 23.49 -3.46
C GLN A 78 -3.54 24.34 -3.68
N LEU A 79 -4.70 23.88 -3.21
CA LEU A 79 -5.95 24.64 -3.28
C LEU A 79 -5.90 25.92 -2.43
N LEU A 80 -5.31 25.85 -1.24
CA LEU A 80 -5.10 27.01 -0.36
C LEU A 80 -4.09 28.01 -0.95
N GLU A 81 -2.97 27.52 -1.51
CA GLU A 81 -1.99 28.38 -2.18
C GLU A 81 -2.57 29.12 -3.39
N THR A 82 -3.55 28.52 -4.09
CA THR A 82 -4.18 29.10 -5.28
C THR A 82 -5.42 29.95 -4.98
N ASN A 83 -6.03 29.80 -3.80
CA ASN A 83 -7.19 30.57 -3.34
C ASN A 83 -6.96 31.06 -1.91
N PRO A 84 -6.13 32.10 -1.72
CA PRO A 84 -5.76 32.59 -0.39
C PRO A 84 -6.94 33.18 0.41
N ASP A 85 -8.06 33.50 -0.26
CA ASP A 85 -9.27 34.05 0.37
C ASP A 85 -10.15 32.98 1.08
N LEU A 86 -9.68 31.73 1.20
CA LEU A 86 -10.35 30.65 1.94
C LEU A 86 -9.89 30.52 3.41
N GLU A 87 -9.05 31.43 3.92
CA GLU A 87 -8.69 31.53 5.35
C GLU A 87 -9.76 32.24 6.21
#